data_AF-A0A316EF01-F1
#
_entry.id   AF-A0A316EF01-F1
#
_cell.length_a   1.000
_cell.length_b   1.000
_cell.length_c   1.000
_cell.angle_alpha   90.00
_cell.angle_beta   90.00
_cell.angle_gamma   90.00
#
_symmetry.space_group_name_H-M   'P 1'
#
loop_
_entity.id
_entity.type
_entity.pdbx_description
1 polymer ?
#
loop_
_entity_poly.entity_id
_entity_poly.type
_entity_poly.pdbx_seq_one_letter_code
_entity_poly.pdbx_strand_id
1 'polypeptide(L)'
;MKKWIVVLAISMAFPHAGNAQFLKKLKGKVLGKEQHEGLLKGMFVSENDQVFKKWDLGEADIVLSFHPSDSTQKGTERIGGIKENGSFSYQMPDSIRTSVPIRAFISECTNKEEAIVKNDAVTISPASIMVGQNNRFIGYIIPASTVKTSYNTMGGGIMNNGHLGHYYLPIYASGDATVKLDCIKKVKMEDGKGFAFKTKVPVDEYFDYELKKGLNQIDVHVIDNLLVGQSYHFIERGWSVVDEIPSNTLWVFIPIVNK
;
A
#
# COMPACT_ATOMS: atom_id res chain seq x y z
N MET A 1 -33.90 -16.79 -6.12
CA MET A 1 -32.59 -16.21 -6.46
C MET A 1 -31.74 -17.27 -7.15
N LYS A 2 -31.46 -17.15 -8.45
CA LYS A 2 -30.62 -18.09 -9.20
C LYS A 2 -29.15 -17.82 -8.89
N LYS A 3 -28.44 -18.80 -8.33
CA LYS A 3 -26.97 -18.76 -8.14
C LYS A 3 -26.31 -18.97 -9.51
N TRP A 4 -25.59 -17.97 -10.00
CA TRP A 4 -24.75 -18.11 -11.18
C TRP A 4 -23.42 -18.72 -10.74
N ILE A 5 -23.19 -19.98 -11.12
CA ILE A 5 -21.90 -20.65 -10.95
C ILE A 5 -21.16 -20.50 -12.28
N VAL A 6 -20.18 -19.61 -12.33
CA VAL A 6 -19.24 -19.56 -13.45
C VAL A 6 -18.14 -20.58 -13.15
N VAL A 7 -18.17 -21.71 -13.85
CA VAL A 7 -17.09 -22.70 -13.84
C VAL A 7 -16.08 -22.28 -14.91
N LEU A 8 -14.94 -21.73 -14.50
CA LEU A 8 -13.79 -21.58 -15.40
C LEU A 8 -12.87 -22.79 -15.21
N ALA A 9 -12.83 -23.66 -16.21
CA ALA A 9 -11.81 -24.70 -16.32
C ALA A 9 -10.51 -24.03 -16.82
N ILE A 10 -9.46 -24.07 -16.00
CA ILE A 10 -8.15 -23.48 -16.31
C ILE A 10 -7.26 -24.59 -16.86
N SER A 11 -7.06 -24.63 -18.18
CA SER A 11 -5.99 -25.41 -18.79
C SER A 11 -4.69 -24.58 -18.71
N MET A 12 -3.73 -25.06 -17.91
CA MET A 12 -2.38 -24.48 -17.83
C MET A 12 -1.60 -24.79 -19.11
N ALA A 13 -1.48 -23.80 -20.00
CA ALA A 13 -0.38 -23.68 -20.95
C ALA A 13 -0.57 -22.41 -21.81
N PHE A 14 0.03 -21.29 -21.43
CA PHE A 14 0.41 -20.26 -22.41
C PHE A 14 1.72 -19.59 -21.99
N PRO A 15 2.71 -19.49 -22.90
CA PRO A 15 3.96 -18.77 -22.65
C PRO A 15 3.76 -17.26 -22.90
N HIS A 16 4.31 -16.44 -22.01
CA HIS A 16 4.82 -15.07 -22.26
C HIS A 16 3.88 -13.96 -22.74
N ALA A 17 2.55 -14.12 -22.70
CA ALA A 17 1.63 -12.98 -22.63
C ALA A 17 1.31 -12.71 -21.15
N GLY A 18 1.75 -11.57 -20.60
CA GLY A 18 1.72 -11.27 -19.16
C GLY A 18 0.40 -11.63 -18.48
N ASN A 19 0.47 -12.13 -17.25
CA ASN A 19 -0.70 -12.58 -16.49
C ASN A 19 -1.74 -11.46 -16.33
N ALA A 20 -1.31 -10.21 -16.22
CA ALA A 20 -2.18 -9.03 -16.26
C ALA A 20 -3.01 -8.94 -17.56
N GLN A 21 -2.49 -9.34 -18.73
CA GLN A 21 -3.22 -9.27 -20.00
C GLN A 21 -4.41 -10.24 -20.05
N PHE A 22 -4.30 -11.40 -19.39
CA PHE A 22 -5.42 -12.32 -19.23
C PHE A 22 -6.46 -11.79 -18.24
N LEU A 23 -6.03 -11.21 -17.13
CA LEU A 23 -6.93 -10.58 -16.15
C LEU A 23 -7.66 -9.36 -16.72
N LYS A 24 -6.97 -8.56 -17.56
CA LYS A 24 -7.56 -7.46 -18.33
C LYS A 24 -8.72 -7.94 -19.21
N LYS A 25 -8.61 -9.14 -19.81
CA LYS A 25 -9.71 -9.76 -20.57
C LYS A 25 -10.88 -10.21 -19.67
N LEU A 26 -10.61 -10.58 -18.42
CA LEU A 26 -11.64 -10.94 -17.43
C LEU A 26 -12.37 -9.72 -16.85
N LYS A 27 -11.73 -8.53 -16.83
CA LYS A 27 -12.36 -7.26 -16.42
C LYS A 27 -13.66 -6.97 -17.19
N GLY A 28 -13.73 -7.36 -18.46
CA GLY A 28 -14.95 -7.24 -19.28
C GLY A 28 -16.03 -8.29 -19.01
N LYS A 29 -15.74 -9.36 -18.24
CA LYS A 29 -16.66 -10.49 -17.98
C LYS A 29 -17.08 -10.60 -16.51
N VAL A 30 -16.29 -10.09 -15.58
CA VAL A 30 -16.59 -10.07 -14.14
C VAL A 30 -17.15 -8.70 -13.78
N LEU A 31 -18.44 -8.50 -14.02
CA LEU A 31 -19.13 -7.24 -13.70
C LEU A 31 -19.75 -7.32 -12.31
N GLY A 32 -19.00 -6.91 -11.29
CA GLY A 32 -19.64 -6.20 -10.18
C GLY A 32 -20.11 -4.84 -10.69
N LYS A 33 -21.19 -4.27 -10.13
CA LYS A 33 -21.51 -2.86 -10.39
C LYS A 33 -20.41 -2.01 -9.76
N GLU A 34 -19.88 -1.01 -10.46
CA GLU A 34 -18.98 -0.03 -9.85
C GLU A 34 -19.64 0.53 -8.60
N GLN A 35 -19.03 0.30 -7.44
CA GLN A 35 -19.49 0.89 -6.19
C GLN A 35 -18.68 2.14 -5.91
N HIS A 36 -19.34 3.28 -6.07
CA HIS A 36 -18.82 4.58 -5.63
C HIS A 36 -19.11 4.83 -4.14
N GLU A 37 -20.18 4.24 -3.60
CA GLU A 37 -20.70 4.57 -2.28
C GLU A 37 -20.04 3.74 -1.16
N GLY A 38 -19.53 4.44 -0.14
CA GLY A 38 -19.00 3.84 1.09
C GLY A 38 -17.49 3.95 1.26
N LEU A 39 -16.74 4.23 0.18
CA LEU A 39 -15.28 4.27 0.22
C LEU A 39 -14.80 5.41 1.13
N LEU A 40 -15.25 6.65 0.90
CA LEU A 40 -14.79 7.87 1.61
C LEU A 40 -15.37 8.09 3.00
N LYS A 41 -16.26 7.21 3.49
CA LYS A 41 -17.02 7.51 4.70
C LYS A 41 -16.12 7.43 5.93
N GLY A 42 -15.82 8.59 6.50
CA GLY A 42 -15.00 8.74 7.70
C GLY A 42 -13.55 9.15 7.44
N MET A 43 -13.10 9.30 6.19
CA MET A 43 -11.75 9.80 5.91
C MET A 43 -11.67 11.32 5.93
N PHE A 44 -10.49 11.83 6.27
CA PHE A 44 -10.17 13.25 6.23
C PHE A 44 -9.09 13.45 5.16
N VAL A 45 -9.32 14.38 4.23
CA VAL A 45 -8.43 14.64 3.09
C VAL A 45 -7.95 16.08 3.17
N SER A 46 -6.66 16.30 3.01
CA SER A 46 -6.11 17.65 2.89
C SER A 46 -6.38 18.16 1.48
N GLU A 47 -7.01 19.32 1.34
CA GLU A 47 -7.22 19.91 0.02
C GLU A 47 -5.97 20.64 -0.50
N ASN A 48 -5.15 21.19 0.40
CA ASN A 48 -3.79 21.74 0.22
C ASN A 48 -3.21 22.07 1.63
N ASP A 49 -1.91 22.37 1.73
CA ASP A 49 -1.24 22.94 2.93
C ASP A 49 -1.26 22.11 4.24
N GLN A 50 -1.32 20.78 4.17
CA GLN A 50 -1.33 19.92 5.37
C GLN A 50 -2.44 20.30 6.38
N VAL A 51 -3.65 20.56 5.88
CA VAL A 51 -4.83 20.84 6.72
C VAL A 51 -5.99 19.89 6.43
N PHE A 52 -6.49 19.19 7.44
CA PHE A 52 -7.70 18.38 7.38
C PHE A 52 -8.95 19.22 7.72
N LYS A 53 -9.65 19.77 6.71
CA LYS A 53 -10.77 20.73 6.91
C LYS A 53 -11.91 20.27 7.81
N LYS A 54 -12.15 18.97 7.92
CA LYS A 54 -13.25 18.39 8.72
C LYS A 54 -12.81 17.88 10.08
N TRP A 55 -11.57 18.13 10.47
CA TRP A 55 -10.98 17.62 11.70
C TRP A 55 -11.76 18.10 12.94
N ASP A 56 -12.33 17.15 13.66
CA ASP A 56 -13.13 17.36 14.87
C ASP A 56 -12.66 16.48 16.04
N LEU A 57 -11.50 15.83 15.86
CA LEU A 57 -10.95 14.89 16.84
C LEU A 57 -10.16 15.60 17.95
N GLY A 58 -9.80 16.88 17.81
CA GLY A 58 -8.95 17.62 18.76
C GLY A 58 -7.46 17.41 18.50
N GLU A 59 -6.59 17.83 19.41
CA GLU A 59 -5.13 17.66 19.21
C GLU A 59 -4.71 16.19 19.16
N ALA A 60 -3.77 15.86 18.28
CA ALA A 60 -3.24 14.50 18.14
C ALA A 60 -1.74 14.52 17.84
N ASP A 61 -1.07 13.42 18.20
CA ASP A 61 0.35 13.19 17.93
C ASP A 61 0.54 12.45 16.61
N ILE A 62 1.52 12.86 15.83
CA ILE A 62 1.99 12.11 14.66
C ILE A 62 3.20 11.29 15.09
N VAL A 63 3.13 10.00 14.82
CA VAL A 63 4.06 8.99 15.28
C VAL A 63 4.54 8.18 14.09
N LEU A 64 5.86 8.01 13.97
CA LEU A 64 6.45 7.11 13.01
C LEU A 64 6.59 5.71 13.64
N SER A 65 6.10 4.70 12.94
CA SER A 65 6.14 3.30 13.35
C SER A 65 6.86 2.45 12.32
N PHE A 66 7.61 1.45 12.77
CA PHE A 66 8.55 0.70 11.93
C PHE A 66 8.25 -0.81 11.94
N HIS A 67 8.49 -1.49 10.82
CA HIS A 67 8.38 -2.96 10.71
C HIS A 67 9.76 -3.64 10.52
N PRO A 68 9.94 -4.89 11.03
CA PRO A 68 9.04 -5.71 11.84
C PRO A 68 9.01 -5.27 13.31
N SER A 69 7.90 -5.61 13.97
CA SER A 69 7.77 -5.55 15.42
C SER A 69 8.50 -6.72 16.11
N ASP A 70 9.68 -7.11 15.66
CA ASP A 70 10.49 -8.00 16.49
C ASP A 70 10.88 -7.24 17.78
N SER A 71 11.25 -7.97 18.83
CA SER A 71 11.48 -7.39 20.16
C SER A 71 12.56 -6.31 20.20
N THR A 72 13.33 -6.15 19.12
CA THR A 72 14.45 -5.20 19.00
C THR A 72 14.09 -3.91 18.23
N GLN A 73 12.92 -3.87 17.59
CA GLN A 73 12.46 -2.79 16.71
C GLN A 73 11.09 -2.19 17.08
N LYS A 74 10.57 -2.49 18.29
CA LYS A 74 9.42 -1.78 18.84
C LYS A 74 9.79 -0.32 19.15
N GLY A 75 9.73 0.53 18.14
CA GLY A 75 9.90 1.96 18.24
C GLY A 75 8.71 2.65 17.60
N THR A 76 8.01 3.44 18.40
CA THR A 76 7.17 4.52 17.91
C THR A 76 7.91 5.81 18.24
N GLU A 77 8.19 6.64 17.25
CA GLU A 77 8.85 7.92 17.44
C GLU A 77 7.87 9.05 17.17
N ARG A 78 7.70 9.97 18.11
CA ARG A 78 6.86 11.15 17.89
C ARG A 78 7.59 12.08 16.91
N ILE A 79 6.98 12.32 15.76
CA ILE A 79 7.56 13.12 14.67
C ILE A 79 6.81 14.42 14.43
N GLY A 80 5.65 14.62 15.06
CA GLY A 80 4.85 15.84 14.86
C GLY A 80 3.52 15.80 15.58
N GLY A 81 2.59 16.64 15.10
CA GLY A 81 1.26 16.75 15.68
C GLY A 81 0.23 17.36 14.73
N ILE A 82 -1.04 17.13 15.05
CA ILE A 82 -2.22 17.72 14.43
C ILE A 82 -2.86 18.63 15.48
N LYS A 83 -3.10 19.89 15.10
CA LYS A 83 -3.76 20.88 15.96
C LYS A 83 -5.28 20.72 15.93
N GLU A 84 -5.98 21.37 16.86
CA GLU A 84 -7.46 21.35 16.91
C GLU A 84 -8.13 21.80 15.60
N ASN A 85 -7.50 22.70 14.85
CA ASN A 85 -8.02 23.18 13.56
C ASN A 85 -7.71 22.24 12.37
N GLY A 86 -7.14 21.06 12.63
CA GLY A 86 -6.77 20.07 11.61
C GLY A 86 -5.49 20.36 10.83
N SER A 87 -4.81 21.49 11.10
CA SER A 87 -3.46 21.72 10.56
C SER A 87 -2.47 20.78 11.20
N PHE A 88 -1.55 20.25 10.41
CA PHE A 88 -0.54 19.32 10.91
C PHE A 88 0.83 19.60 10.32
N SER A 89 1.85 19.17 11.05
CA SER A 89 3.24 19.24 10.63
C SER A 89 4.02 18.13 11.30
N TYR A 90 5.00 17.58 10.62
CA TYR A 90 5.91 16.59 11.19
C TYR A 90 7.28 16.68 10.53
N GLN A 91 8.30 16.15 11.19
CA GLN A 91 9.65 16.03 10.69
C GLN A 91 10.09 14.57 10.79
N MET A 92 10.47 13.98 9.65
CA MET A 92 11.01 12.63 9.63
C MET A 92 12.42 12.64 10.24
N PRO A 93 12.78 11.66 11.09
CA PRO A 93 14.14 11.55 11.61
C PRO A 93 15.13 11.24 10.48
N ASP A 94 16.38 11.69 10.63
CA ASP A 94 17.41 11.46 9.60
C ASP A 94 17.81 9.98 9.47
N SER A 95 17.66 9.23 10.56
CA SER A 95 18.00 7.80 10.59
C SER A 95 17.19 7.06 11.63
N ILE A 96 16.95 5.78 11.35
CA ILE A 96 16.31 4.84 12.26
C ILE A 96 17.05 3.50 12.18
N ARG A 97 16.76 2.61 13.13
CA ARG A 97 17.29 1.25 13.07
C ARG A 97 16.65 0.44 11.94
N THR A 98 17.46 -0.04 11.02
CA THR A 98 17.05 -0.99 9.97
C THR A 98 17.46 -2.42 10.32
N SER A 99 16.65 -3.39 9.91
CA SER A 99 16.88 -4.82 10.20
C SER A 99 16.36 -5.76 9.12
N VAL A 100 15.41 -5.29 8.31
CA VAL A 100 14.73 -6.10 7.31
C VAL A 100 15.65 -6.27 6.13
N PRO A 101 15.94 -7.49 5.65
CA PRO A 101 16.70 -7.65 4.42
C PRO A 101 16.03 -6.93 3.25
N ILE A 102 16.81 -6.29 2.38
CA ILE A 102 16.31 -5.60 1.18
C ILE A 102 15.41 -6.51 0.31
N ARG A 103 15.65 -7.83 0.32
CA ARG A 103 14.85 -8.83 -0.41
C ARG A 103 13.45 -9.11 0.17
N ALA A 104 13.09 -8.56 1.33
CA ALA A 104 11.81 -8.88 1.96
C ALA A 104 10.60 -8.60 1.07
N PHE A 105 10.64 -7.51 0.28
CA PHE A 105 9.54 -7.15 -0.63
C PHE A 105 9.32 -8.13 -1.78
N ILE A 106 10.40 -8.78 -2.24
CA ILE A 106 10.34 -9.75 -3.35
C ILE A 106 10.17 -11.19 -2.87
N SER A 107 10.09 -11.43 -1.56
CA SER A 107 10.08 -12.77 -0.98
C SER A 107 8.87 -13.62 -1.40
N GLU A 108 7.75 -12.97 -1.71
CA GLU A 108 6.50 -13.62 -2.14
C GLU A 108 6.39 -13.80 -3.67
N CYS A 109 7.40 -13.34 -4.43
CA CYS A 109 7.43 -13.48 -5.88
C CYS A 109 7.75 -14.92 -6.29
N THR A 110 6.96 -15.47 -7.21
CA THR A 110 7.20 -16.83 -7.71
C THR A 110 8.49 -16.95 -8.51
N ASN A 111 8.95 -15.83 -9.09
CA ASN A 111 10.17 -15.71 -9.87
C ASN A 111 11.25 -14.88 -9.16
N LYS A 112 11.28 -14.86 -7.82
CA LYS A 112 12.24 -14.07 -7.03
C LYS A 112 13.71 -14.34 -7.33
N GLU A 113 14.04 -15.51 -7.89
CA GLU A 113 15.41 -15.86 -8.28
C GLU A 113 15.91 -15.06 -9.49
N GLU A 114 15.00 -14.43 -10.26
CA GLU A 114 15.31 -13.56 -11.39
C GLU A 114 15.68 -12.13 -10.96
N ALA A 115 15.60 -11.83 -9.66
CA ALA A 115 15.79 -10.48 -9.14
C ALA A 115 17.25 -10.00 -9.27
N ILE A 116 17.42 -8.81 -9.81
CA ILE A 116 18.71 -8.10 -9.79
C ILE A 116 18.79 -7.34 -8.47
N VAL A 117 19.69 -7.76 -7.58
CA VAL A 117 19.93 -7.11 -6.30
C VAL A 117 21.38 -6.67 -6.19
N LYS A 118 21.61 -5.36 -6.01
CA LYS A 118 22.93 -4.81 -5.67
C LYS A 118 22.97 -4.49 -4.18
N ASN A 119 24.07 -4.87 -3.53
CA ASN A 119 24.31 -4.71 -2.09
C ASN A 119 23.26 -5.41 -1.22
N ASP A 120 23.15 -6.73 -1.39
CA ASP A 120 22.16 -7.59 -0.70
C ASP A 120 22.30 -7.60 0.84
N ALA A 121 23.43 -7.14 1.37
CA ALA A 121 23.65 -6.98 2.81
C ALA A 121 22.91 -5.77 3.41
N VAL A 122 22.39 -4.86 2.57
CA VAL A 122 21.62 -3.70 3.04
C VAL A 122 20.34 -4.16 3.71
N THR A 123 20.09 -3.54 4.86
CA THR A 123 18.86 -3.70 5.62
C THR A 123 18.02 -2.44 5.52
N ILE A 124 16.71 -2.63 5.50
CA ILE A 124 15.72 -1.59 5.42
C ILE A 124 14.80 -1.57 6.65
N SER A 125 14.00 -0.53 6.75
CA SER A 125 12.87 -0.45 7.66
C SER A 125 11.74 0.31 6.97
N PRO A 126 10.71 -0.39 6.50
CA PRO A 126 9.46 0.23 6.06
C PRO A 126 8.80 0.91 7.26
N ALA A 127 8.38 2.16 7.07
CA ALA A 127 7.75 2.95 8.10
C ALA A 127 6.31 3.34 7.73
N SER A 128 5.49 3.55 8.76
CA SER A 128 4.10 4.00 8.65
C SER A 128 3.93 5.25 9.50
N ILE A 129 3.26 6.27 8.96
CA ILE A 129 2.89 7.47 9.70
C ILE A 129 1.54 7.22 10.38
N MET A 130 1.58 7.11 11.70
CA MET A 130 0.46 6.83 12.58
C MET A 130 0.05 8.09 13.33
N VAL A 131 -1.21 8.17 13.73
CA VAL A 131 -1.77 9.23 14.55
C VAL A 131 -2.23 8.63 15.86
N GLY A 132 -1.74 9.20 16.95
CA GLY A 132 -2.11 8.84 18.32
C GLY A 132 -2.85 9.98 19.01
N GLN A 133 -3.78 9.66 19.88
CA GLN A 133 -4.42 10.61 20.76
C GLN A 133 -4.70 9.95 22.11
N ASN A 134 -4.39 10.63 23.21
CA ASN A 134 -4.62 10.11 24.57
C ASN A 134 -4.03 8.70 24.77
N ASN A 135 -2.79 8.48 24.30
CA ASN A 135 -2.09 7.18 24.31
C ASN A 135 -2.79 6.06 23.53
N ARG A 136 -3.70 6.38 22.61
CA ARG A 136 -4.38 5.42 21.73
C ARG A 136 -4.06 5.71 20.28
N PHE A 137 -3.84 4.65 19.50
CA PHE A 137 -3.72 4.74 18.06
C PHE A 137 -5.11 5.01 17.45
N ILE A 138 -5.25 6.05 16.63
CA ILE A 138 -6.54 6.47 16.06
C ILE A 138 -6.60 6.43 14.53
N GLY A 139 -5.47 6.33 13.83
CA GLY A 139 -5.48 6.25 12.35
C GLY A 139 -4.14 6.52 11.70
N TYR A 140 -4.05 6.37 10.38
CA TYR A 140 -2.83 6.58 9.60
C TYR A 140 -2.89 7.87 8.78
N ILE A 141 -1.75 8.51 8.54
CA ILE A 141 -1.61 9.56 7.53
C ILE A 141 -0.85 8.98 6.34
N ILE A 142 -1.42 9.11 5.14
CA ILE A 142 -0.80 8.65 3.89
C ILE A 142 -0.81 9.76 2.84
N PRO A 143 0.32 10.09 2.21
CA PRO A 143 0.38 10.89 0.99
C PRO A 143 -0.06 10.07 -0.24
N ALA A 144 -0.99 10.57 -1.04
CA ALA A 144 -1.53 9.88 -2.23
C ALA A 144 -2.01 10.84 -3.34
N SER A 145 -2.05 10.39 -4.60
CA SER A 145 -2.63 11.18 -5.71
C SER A 145 -4.15 11.21 -5.70
N THR A 146 -4.77 10.14 -5.21
CA THR A 146 -6.23 10.07 -5.12
C THR A 146 -6.63 9.44 -3.80
N VAL A 147 -7.77 9.89 -3.28
CA VAL A 147 -8.31 9.31 -2.05
C VAL A 147 -8.55 7.81 -2.21
N LYS A 148 -8.93 7.34 -3.41
CA LYS A 148 -9.17 5.91 -3.66
C LYS A 148 -7.91 5.07 -3.53
N THR A 149 -6.72 5.61 -3.79
CA THR A 149 -5.48 4.82 -3.68
C THR A 149 -4.99 4.67 -2.24
N SER A 150 -5.29 5.61 -1.34
CA SER A 150 -4.86 5.52 0.07
C SER A 150 -5.50 4.34 0.81
N TYR A 151 -6.53 3.69 0.28
CA TYR A 151 -7.10 2.45 0.82
C TYR A 151 -6.23 1.20 0.59
N ASN A 152 -5.10 1.34 -0.11
CA ASN A 152 -4.17 0.23 -0.35
C ASN A 152 -3.16 0.00 0.78
N THR A 153 -3.19 0.82 1.84
CA THR A 153 -2.05 0.98 2.74
C THR A 153 -2.29 0.48 4.16
N MET A 154 -2.80 -0.74 4.38
CA MET A 154 -2.84 -1.29 5.74
C MET A 154 -2.63 -2.81 5.81
N GLY A 155 -1.56 -3.23 6.51
CA GLY A 155 -1.39 -4.61 6.96
C GLY A 155 -2.47 -5.02 7.97
N GLY A 156 -2.88 -6.29 7.94
CA GLY A 156 -3.94 -6.82 8.83
C GLY A 156 -5.26 -7.20 8.15
N GLY A 157 -5.29 -7.37 6.83
CA GLY A 157 -6.36 -8.11 6.15
C GLY A 157 -7.69 -7.40 5.93
N ILE A 158 -7.80 -6.09 6.21
CA ILE A 158 -9.06 -5.36 6.01
C ILE A 158 -9.02 -4.40 4.81
N MET A 159 -7.85 -3.97 4.31
CA MET A 159 -7.78 -3.05 3.17
C MET A 159 -6.55 -3.31 2.27
N ASN A 160 -6.70 -4.28 1.36
CA ASN A 160 -5.87 -4.46 0.16
C ASN A 160 -6.76 -4.15 -1.07
N ASN A 161 -7.45 -2.99 -1.05
CA ASN A 161 -8.41 -2.63 -2.08
C ASN A 161 -7.69 -1.92 -3.22
N GLY A 162 -7.29 -2.68 -4.25
CA GLY A 162 -6.45 -2.27 -5.39
C GLY A 162 -7.02 -1.17 -6.28
N HIS A 163 -7.45 -0.04 -5.76
CA HIS A 163 -7.87 1.08 -6.59
C HIS A 163 -6.68 1.73 -7.30
N LEU A 164 -6.94 2.21 -8.51
CA LEU A 164 -5.96 2.89 -9.35
C LEU A 164 -5.39 4.16 -8.67
N GLY A 165 -4.17 4.51 -9.06
CA GLY A 165 -3.42 5.69 -8.59
C GLY A 165 -2.24 5.31 -7.70
N HIS A 166 -1.66 6.27 -6.99
CA HIS A 166 -0.47 6.03 -6.17
C HIS A 166 -0.57 6.50 -4.71
N TYR A 167 0.26 5.91 -3.87
CA TYR A 167 0.56 6.33 -2.50
C TYR A 167 2.07 6.26 -2.25
N TYR A 168 2.57 7.05 -1.30
CA TYR A 168 4.00 7.04 -0.96
C TYR A 168 4.24 6.33 0.38
N LEU A 169 5.28 5.50 0.41
CA LEU A 169 5.76 4.81 1.61
C LEU A 169 7.17 5.27 1.98
N PRO A 170 7.39 5.72 3.23
CA PRO A 170 8.73 5.97 3.70
C PRO A 170 9.47 4.66 4.00
N ILE A 171 10.66 4.51 3.43
CA ILE A 171 11.56 3.39 3.70
C ILE A 171 12.95 3.91 4.05
N TYR A 172 13.47 3.47 5.18
CA TYR A 172 14.86 3.75 5.55
C TYR A 172 15.78 2.62 5.11
N ALA A 173 16.96 2.94 4.61
CA ALA A 173 18.00 1.96 4.25
C ALA A 173 19.31 2.23 4.99
N SER A 174 20.02 1.17 5.41
CA SER A 174 21.33 1.30 6.06
C SER A 174 22.46 1.66 5.11
N GLY A 175 22.25 1.53 3.81
CA GLY A 175 23.19 1.82 2.75
C GLY A 175 22.49 1.88 1.39
N ASP A 176 23.26 2.18 0.35
CA ASP A 176 22.73 2.25 -1.01
C ASP A 176 22.48 0.84 -1.55
N ALA A 177 21.31 0.61 -2.14
CA ALA A 177 20.91 -0.68 -2.68
C ALA A 177 20.02 -0.53 -3.91
N THR A 178 20.03 -1.54 -4.77
CA THR A 178 19.13 -1.60 -5.93
C THR A 178 18.40 -2.93 -5.92
N VAL A 179 17.10 -2.90 -6.18
CA VAL A 179 16.30 -4.10 -6.47
C VAL A 179 15.51 -3.85 -7.76
N LYS A 180 15.70 -4.72 -8.74
CA LYS A 180 14.88 -4.77 -9.96
C LYS A 180 14.29 -6.16 -10.16
N LEU A 181 12.97 -6.25 -10.30
CA LEU A 181 12.25 -7.50 -10.55
C LEU A 181 10.84 -7.24 -11.12
N ASP A 182 10.53 -7.88 -12.24
CA ASP A 182 9.16 -8.05 -12.72
C ASP A 182 8.52 -9.24 -12.00
N CYS A 183 7.95 -8.99 -10.83
CA CYS A 183 7.46 -9.99 -9.91
C CYS A 183 6.09 -10.53 -10.34
N ILE A 184 5.99 -11.86 -10.38
CA ILE A 184 4.70 -12.55 -10.44
C ILE A 184 4.33 -13.00 -9.03
N LYS A 185 3.20 -12.50 -8.51
CA LYS A 185 2.69 -12.83 -7.18
C LYS A 185 1.36 -13.56 -7.27
N LYS A 186 1.13 -14.56 -6.42
CA LYS A 186 -0.17 -15.25 -6.34
C LYS A 186 -0.98 -14.68 -5.19
N VAL A 187 -2.03 -13.92 -5.49
CA VAL A 187 -2.88 -13.24 -4.50
C VAL A 187 -4.23 -13.93 -4.38
N LYS A 188 -4.72 -14.11 -3.15
CA LYS A 188 -6.09 -14.56 -2.92
C LYS A 188 -7.04 -13.39 -3.15
N MET A 189 -7.99 -13.54 -4.06
CA MET A 189 -8.97 -12.50 -4.37
C MET A 189 -10.36 -12.91 -3.88
N GLU A 190 -10.86 -12.19 -2.88
CA GLU A 190 -12.18 -12.38 -2.27
C GLU A 190 -12.81 -11.04 -1.85
N ASP A 191 -14.14 -11.02 -1.69
CA ASP A 191 -14.91 -9.82 -1.32
C ASP A 191 -15.31 -9.78 0.17
N GLY A 192 -14.90 -10.78 0.95
CA GLY A 192 -15.27 -10.94 2.35
C GLY A 192 -16.76 -11.19 2.62
N LYS A 193 -17.61 -11.24 1.58
CA LYS A 193 -19.07 -11.41 1.65
C LYS A 193 -19.56 -12.68 0.96
N GLY A 194 -18.63 -13.51 0.46
CA GLY A 194 -18.89 -14.86 -0.04
C GLY A 194 -18.51 -15.07 -1.51
N PHE A 195 -18.04 -14.05 -2.22
CA PHE A 195 -17.40 -14.21 -3.51
C PHE A 195 -15.88 -14.34 -3.32
N ALA A 196 -15.32 -15.45 -3.78
CA ALA A 196 -13.89 -15.66 -3.83
C ALA A 196 -13.53 -16.47 -5.07
N PHE A 197 -12.39 -16.13 -5.69
CA PHE A 197 -11.77 -17.09 -6.60
C PHE A 197 -11.31 -18.31 -5.80
N LYS A 198 -11.60 -19.51 -6.32
CA LYS A 198 -11.21 -20.77 -5.66
C LYS A 198 -9.69 -20.94 -5.57
N THR A 199 -8.94 -20.30 -6.46
CA THR A 199 -7.48 -20.36 -6.53
C THR A 199 -6.90 -18.95 -6.39
N LYS A 200 -5.66 -18.87 -5.90
CA LYS A 200 -4.90 -17.62 -5.95
C LYS A 200 -4.71 -17.20 -7.42
N VAL A 201 -4.88 -15.93 -7.67
CA VAL A 201 -4.81 -15.30 -8.98
C VAL A 201 -3.41 -14.71 -9.15
N PRO A 202 -2.70 -14.96 -10.27
CA PRO A 202 -1.40 -14.34 -10.53
C PRO A 202 -1.59 -12.85 -10.85
N VAL A 203 -0.85 -11.99 -10.18
CA VAL A 203 -0.79 -10.54 -10.39
C VAL A 203 0.64 -10.12 -10.66
N ASP A 204 0.81 -9.01 -11.35
CA ASP A 204 2.13 -8.49 -11.72
C ASP A 204 2.51 -7.32 -10.80
N GLU A 205 3.71 -7.36 -10.24
CA GLU A 205 4.31 -6.25 -9.49
C GLU A 205 5.68 -5.89 -10.08
N TYR A 206 5.93 -4.63 -10.35
CA TYR A 206 7.20 -4.16 -10.91
C TYR A 206 7.99 -3.46 -9.81
N PHE A 207 9.10 -4.07 -9.41
CA PHE A 207 10.04 -3.46 -8.48
C PHE A 207 11.18 -2.84 -9.27
N ASP A 208 11.33 -1.52 -9.17
CA ASP A 208 12.48 -0.78 -9.68
C ASP A 208 12.83 0.34 -8.71
N TYR A 209 13.52 0.02 -7.61
CA TYR A 209 13.93 1.01 -6.63
C TYR A 209 15.44 1.00 -6.40
N GLU A 210 16.00 2.21 -6.39
CA GLU A 210 17.39 2.54 -6.12
C GLU A 210 17.46 3.31 -4.82
N LEU A 211 17.54 2.58 -3.70
CA LEU A 211 17.57 3.17 -2.37
C LEU A 211 18.92 3.83 -2.11
N LYS A 212 18.88 5.02 -1.53
CA LYS A 212 20.02 5.70 -0.90
C LYS A 212 20.03 5.39 0.58
N LYS A 213 21.20 5.47 1.22
CA LYS A 213 21.30 5.45 2.68
C LYS A 213 20.41 6.53 3.30
N GLY A 214 19.64 6.17 4.33
CA GLY A 214 18.70 7.07 5.00
C GLY A 214 17.26 6.92 4.49
N LEU A 215 16.46 7.99 4.58
CA LEU A 215 15.06 8.02 4.17
C LEU A 215 14.93 8.02 2.65
N ASN A 216 14.08 7.14 2.13
CA ASN A 216 13.64 7.10 0.75
C ASN A 216 12.10 7.18 0.72
N GLN A 217 11.57 7.90 -0.27
CA GLN A 217 10.13 7.89 -0.55
C GLN A 217 9.87 6.94 -1.71
N ILE A 218 9.03 5.94 -1.47
CA ILE A 218 8.67 4.94 -2.48
C ILE A 218 7.28 5.25 -3.00
N ASP A 219 7.19 5.61 -4.29
CA ASP A 219 5.93 5.62 -5.03
C ASP A 219 5.48 4.18 -5.27
N VAL A 220 4.31 3.85 -4.74
CA VAL A 220 3.58 2.63 -5.04
C VAL A 220 2.38 2.95 -5.90
N HIS A 221 2.44 2.57 -7.17
CA HIS A 221 1.46 2.91 -8.18
C HIS A 221 0.62 1.68 -8.56
N VAL A 222 -0.66 1.68 -8.24
CA VAL A 222 -1.61 0.69 -8.75
C VAL A 222 -2.03 1.07 -10.16
N ILE A 223 -1.51 0.32 -11.14
CA ILE A 223 -1.64 0.58 -12.57
C ILE A 223 -2.95 0.04 -13.12
N ASP A 224 -3.34 -1.17 -12.69
CA ASP A 224 -4.61 -1.77 -13.08
C ASP A 224 -5.21 -2.63 -11.96
N ASN A 225 -6.52 -2.84 -12.06
CA ASN A 225 -7.30 -3.55 -11.07
C ASN A 225 -8.50 -4.33 -11.63
N LEU A 226 -9.03 -5.18 -10.76
CA LEU A 226 -10.21 -6.00 -11.02
C LEU A 226 -11.17 -5.90 -9.84
N LEU A 227 -12.46 -5.73 -10.13
CA LEU A 227 -13.52 -5.82 -9.12
C LEU A 227 -13.93 -7.29 -8.95
N VAL A 228 -13.83 -7.78 -7.72
CA VAL A 228 -14.13 -9.16 -7.33
C VAL A 228 -15.23 -9.09 -6.29
N GLY A 229 -16.46 -9.47 -6.67
CA GLY A 229 -17.65 -9.22 -5.85
C GLY A 229 -17.86 -7.72 -5.63
N GLN A 230 -17.51 -7.24 -4.44
CA GLN A 230 -17.57 -5.82 -4.03
C GLN A 230 -16.20 -5.22 -3.64
N SER A 231 -15.10 -5.94 -3.86
CA SER A 231 -13.76 -5.51 -3.47
C SER A 231 -12.86 -5.38 -4.70
N TYR A 232 -12.13 -4.27 -4.79
CA TYR A 232 -11.12 -4.08 -5.83
C TYR A 232 -9.83 -4.80 -5.44
N HIS A 233 -9.20 -5.47 -6.40
CA HIS A 233 -7.90 -6.12 -6.23
C HIS A 233 -6.97 -5.59 -7.31
N PHE A 234 -5.74 -5.25 -6.96
CA PHE A 234 -4.77 -4.84 -7.97
C PHE A 234 -4.41 -6.07 -8.79
N ILE A 235 -4.18 -5.86 -10.07
CA ILE A 235 -3.66 -6.88 -10.98
C ILE A 235 -2.29 -6.49 -11.53
N GLU A 236 -1.93 -5.21 -11.41
CA GLU A 236 -0.70 -4.62 -11.87
C GLU A 236 -0.31 -3.46 -10.94
N ARG A 237 0.92 -3.48 -10.38
CA ARG A 237 1.41 -2.46 -9.44
C ARG A 237 2.91 -2.18 -9.63
N GLY A 238 3.31 -0.92 -9.68
CA GLY A 238 4.72 -0.51 -9.75
C GLY A 238 5.24 0.05 -8.42
N TRP A 239 6.55 -0.08 -8.19
CA TRP A 239 7.27 0.44 -7.03
C TRP A 239 8.53 1.15 -7.51
N SER A 240 8.68 2.44 -7.17
CA SER A 240 9.86 3.24 -7.56
C SER A 240 10.25 4.26 -6.50
N VAL A 241 11.52 4.66 -6.46
CA VAL A 241 11.97 5.75 -5.58
C VAL A 241 11.63 7.09 -6.22
N VAL A 242 11.10 8.01 -5.44
CA VAL A 242 10.95 9.41 -5.82
C VAL A 242 11.85 10.28 -4.95
N ASP A 243 12.45 11.31 -5.54
CA ASP A 243 13.31 12.24 -4.78
C ASP A 243 12.49 13.08 -3.80
N GLU A 244 11.29 13.51 -4.21
CA GLU A 244 10.38 14.32 -3.40
C GLU A 244 8.93 13.91 -3.65
N ILE A 245 8.08 14.09 -2.62
CA ILE A 245 6.64 13.92 -2.76
C ILE A 245 6.11 15.08 -3.64
N PRO A 246 5.41 14.80 -4.76
CA PRO A 246 4.88 15.85 -5.63
C PRO A 246 4.00 16.85 -4.89
N SER A 247 4.10 18.13 -5.24
CA SER A 247 3.38 19.22 -4.57
C SER A 247 1.86 19.14 -4.68
N ASN A 248 1.33 18.41 -5.66
CA ASN A 248 -0.10 18.14 -5.83
C ASN A 248 -0.59 16.89 -5.09
N THR A 249 0.24 16.31 -4.23
CA THR A 249 -0.14 15.14 -3.41
C THR A 249 -1.11 15.53 -2.32
N LEU A 250 -2.17 14.74 -2.15
CA LEU A 250 -3.13 14.89 -1.07
C LEU A 250 -2.66 14.07 0.13
N TRP A 251 -2.80 14.62 1.33
CA TRP A 251 -2.67 13.88 2.57
C TRP A 251 -4.02 13.30 2.96
N VAL A 252 -4.06 12.01 3.24
CA VAL A 252 -5.27 11.32 3.67
C VAL A 252 -5.05 10.79 5.08
N PHE A 253 -5.91 11.19 6.00
CA PHE A 253 -6.03 10.57 7.30
C PHE A 253 -7.13 9.49 7.26
N ILE A 254 -6.72 8.27 7.60
CA ILE A 254 -7.54 7.06 7.64
C ILE A 254 -7.76 6.69 9.10
N PRO A 255 -8.93 7.00 9.70
CA PRO A 255 -9.20 6.59 11.06
C PRO A 255 -9.36 5.08 11.15
N ILE A 256 -8.96 4.51 12.28
CA ILE A 256 -9.32 3.15 12.64
C ILE A 256 -10.78 3.17 13.06
N VAL A 257 -11.62 2.46 12.31
CA VAL A 257 -12.98 2.19 12.74
C VAL A 257 -12.91 1.08 13.79
N ASN A 258 -12.87 1.45 15.07
CA ASN A 258 -13.12 0.50 16.16
C ASN A 258 -14.59 0.07 16.04
N LYS A 259 -14.81 -1.16 15.56
CA LYS A 259 -16.11 -1.82 15.67
C LYS A 259 -16.25 -2.44 17.05
#